data_AF-A0A9P5UCW9-F1
#
_entry.id   AF-A0A9P5UCW9-F1
#
_cell.length_a   1.000
_cell.length_b   1.000
_cell.length_c   1.000
_cell.angle_alpha   90.00
_cell.angle_beta   90.00
_cell.angle_gamma   90.00
#
_symmetry.space_group_name_H-M   'P 1'
#
loop_
_entity.id
_entity.type
_entity.pdbx_description
1 polymer ?
#
loop_
_entity_poly.entity_id
_entity_poly.type
_entity_poly.pdbx_seq_one_letter_code
_entity_poly.pdbx_strand_id
1 'polypeptide(L)'
;MSFFSVAPRAFSHSNASSRFNVFRSSLPPTIRYASGAVSSPTKKTPRARPLIARYTDEVPVDLARVQSGINVNLRDYAKQKEMGRISYDLKTVDGKVLPADGPNFIGPNGCSLREPLSPTFQEVVRNFRGANIRIYVIPEGTKLPESLVILHEHSDHFSIQCTKPMTLDALNQELTEFINDHGRVLDKEGFDEEFPFEI
;
A
#
# COMPACT_ATOMS: atom_id res chain seq x y z
N MET A 1 -41.00 32.74 19.60
CA MET A 1 -40.52 32.11 20.84
C MET A 1 -39.02 31.91 20.73
N SER A 2 -38.31 32.64 21.59
CA SER A 2 -36.99 32.39 22.17
C SER A 2 -35.77 32.10 21.29
N PHE A 3 -34.99 33.17 21.14
CA PHE A 3 -33.55 33.24 20.91
C PHE A 3 -32.74 32.35 21.87
N PHE A 4 -31.58 31.87 21.42
CA PHE A 4 -30.39 31.77 22.29
C PHE A 4 -29.17 32.37 21.60
N SER A 5 -28.55 33.28 22.36
CA SER A 5 -27.28 33.95 22.13
C SER A 5 -26.36 33.62 23.32
N VAL A 6 -25.06 33.65 23.07
CA VAL A 6 -23.98 34.25 23.90
C VAL A 6 -22.70 33.41 23.86
N ALA A 7 -21.79 33.86 22.98
CA ALA A 7 -20.38 34.25 23.14
C ALA A 7 -19.40 33.61 24.18
N PRO A 8 -18.06 33.71 23.92
CA PRO A 8 -17.00 32.92 24.54
C PRO A 8 -16.26 33.64 25.69
N ARG A 9 -15.34 32.95 26.37
CA ARG A 9 -14.37 33.55 27.31
C ARG A 9 -12.93 33.18 26.98
N ALA A 10 -12.08 34.20 27.05
CA ALA A 10 -10.65 34.20 26.82
C ALA A 10 -9.84 34.24 28.14
N PHE A 11 -8.58 33.80 28.02
CA PHE A 11 -7.33 34.21 28.70
C PHE A 11 -7.28 34.55 30.21
N SER A 12 -6.26 33.99 30.88
CA SER A 12 -5.38 34.75 31.79
C SER A 12 -4.06 34.01 32.07
N HIS A 13 -2.97 34.78 32.09
CA HIS A 13 -1.58 34.43 32.43
C HIS A 13 -1.33 34.24 33.93
N SER A 14 -0.22 33.56 34.29
CA SER A 14 0.73 34.09 35.30
C SER A 14 2.06 33.30 35.35
N ASN A 15 3.17 34.06 35.33
CA ASN A 15 4.56 33.70 35.60
C ASN A 15 4.86 33.44 37.09
N ALA A 16 5.92 32.67 37.39
CA ALA A 16 7.01 32.95 38.37
C ALA A 16 7.77 31.63 38.66
N SER A 17 9.05 31.45 38.32
CA SER A 17 10.29 32.03 38.87
C SER A 17 10.85 31.32 40.12
N SER A 18 12.04 30.73 39.92
CA SER A 18 13.20 30.66 40.84
C SER A 18 13.10 29.91 42.17
N ARG A 19 13.97 28.90 42.36
CA ARG A 19 15.07 28.98 43.35
C ARG A 19 16.11 27.85 43.22
N PHE A 20 17.35 28.27 43.46
CA PHE A 20 18.60 27.54 43.58
C PHE A 20 18.56 26.39 44.60
N ASN A 21 19.33 25.32 44.34
CA ASN A 21 20.09 24.65 45.39
C ASN A 21 21.40 24.06 44.87
N VAL A 22 22.48 24.44 45.54
CA VAL A 22 23.87 24.01 45.34
C VAL A 22 24.10 22.80 46.25
N PHE A 23 24.59 21.67 45.71
CA PHE A 23 25.36 20.72 46.51
C PHE A 23 26.47 20.09 45.67
N ARG A 24 27.66 20.07 46.27
CA ARG A 24 28.93 19.59 45.72
C ARG A 24 29.06 18.06 45.78
N SER A 25 29.88 17.57 44.84
CA SER A 25 30.86 16.47 44.94
C SER A 25 30.38 15.04 45.20
N SER A 26 30.54 14.17 44.21
CA SER A 26 31.70 13.26 44.11
C SER A 26 31.58 12.44 42.82
N LEU A 27 32.66 12.38 42.03
CA LEU A 27 32.73 11.61 40.79
C LEU A 27 33.06 10.14 41.10
N PRO A 28 32.29 9.16 40.62
CA PRO A 28 32.74 7.78 40.57
C PRO A 28 33.69 7.53 39.38
N PRO A 29 34.57 6.52 39.47
CA PRO A 29 35.67 6.29 38.53
C PRO A 29 35.18 5.87 37.13
N THR A 30 35.85 6.42 36.12
CA THR A 30 35.70 6.14 34.69
C THR A 30 36.02 4.66 34.39
N ILE A 31 34.99 3.84 34.23
CA ILE A 31 35.13 2.53 33.56
C ILE A 31 35.34 2.82 32.07
N ARG A 32 36.56 2.61 31.60
CA ARG A 32 36.88 2.59 30.16
C ARG A 32 36.25 1.34 29.56
N TYR A 33 35.05 1.48 29.00
CA TYR A 33 34.57 0.50 28.02
C TYR A 33 35.42 0.65 26.77
N ALA A 34 36.18 -0.41 26.45
CA ALA A 34 36.83 -0.54 25.16
C ALA A 34 35.78 -0.38 24.06
N SER A 35 36.00 0.61 23.19
CA SER A 35 35.23 0.85 21.98
C SER A 35 35.47 -0.31 21.00
N GLY A 36 34.81 -1.44 21.24
CA GLY A 36 34.59 -2.45 20.22
C GLY A 36 33.66 -1.83 19.18
N ALA A 37 34.19 -1.59 17.98
CA ALA A 37 33.39 -1.20 16.83
C ALA A 37 32.34 -2.29 16.59
N VAL A 38 31.11 -2.04 17.05
CA VAL A 38 29.95 -2.83 16.65
C VAL A 38 29.74 -2.50 15.18
N SER A 39 30.23 -3.38 14.32
CA SER A 39 29.92 -3.33 12.90
C SER A 39 28.41 -3.35 12.76
N SER A 40 27.86 -2.21 12.35
CA SER A 40 26.45 -2.08 12.00
C SER A 40 26.12 -3.18 10.98
N PRO A 41 25.06 -3.98 11.18
CA PRO A 41 24.71 -5.04 10.26
C PRO A 41 24.50 -4.41 8.89
N THR A 42 25.33 -4.82 7.93
CA THR A 42 25.16 -4.46 6.53
C THR A 42 23.74 -4.86 6.13
N LYS A 43 22.91 -3.87 5.75
CA LYS A 43 21.57 -4.12 5.21
C LYS A 43 21.73 -5.05 4.02
N LYS A 44 21.46 -6.34 4.20
CA LYS A 44 21.45 -7.31 3.10
C LYS A 44 20.45 -6.80 2.09
N THR A 45 20.92 -6.44 0.90
CA THR A 45 20.05 -6.11 -0.22
C THR A 45 19.07 -7.27 -0.40
N PRO A 46 17.74 -7.01 -0.44
CA PRO A 46 16.77 -8.06 -0.69
C PRO A 46 17.17 -8.83 -1.94
N ARG A 47 17.29 -10.15 -1.84
CA ARG A 47 17.58 -10.98 -3.02
C ARG A 47 16.36 -10.86 -3.94
N ALA A 48 16.60 -10.47 -5.19
CA ALA A 48 15.57 -10.45 -6.21
C ALA A 48 14.97 -11.86 -6.33
N ARG A 49 13.64 -11.97 -6.20
CA ARG A 49 12.92 -13.24 -6.32
C ARG A 49 12.53 -13.44 -7.78
N PRO A 50 12.72 -14.62 -8.39
CA PRO A 50 12.21 -14.88 -9.73
C PRO A 50 10.69 -14.65 -9.78
N LEU A 51 10.22 -14.03 -10.87
CA LEU A 51 8.78 -14.00 -11.19
C LEU A 51 8.31 -15.42 -11.47
N ILE A 52 7.08 -15.75 -11.05
CA ILE A 52 6.47 -17.03 -11.40
C ILE A 52 6.05 -17.01 -12.87
N ALA A 53 5.37 -15.94 -13.29
CA ALA A 53 4.88 -15.80 -14.65
C ALA A 53 4.62 -14.33 -15.02
N ARG A 54 4.48 -14.09 -16.34
CA ARG A 54 4.11 -12.82 -16.95
C ARG A 54 3.05 -13.10 -18.00
N TYR A 55 1.94 -12.39 -17.94
CA TYR A 55 0.81 -12.53 -18.84
C TYR A 55 0.55 -11.20 -19.54
N THR A 56 0.66 -11.21 -20.86
CA THR A 56 0.52 -10.02 -21.73
C THR A 56 -0.81 -9.97 -22.47
N ASP A 57 -1.47 -11.12 -22.62
CA ASP A 57 -2.58 -11.24 -23.57
C ASP A 57 -3.92 -11.31 -22.85
N GLU A 58 -3.97 -12.04 -21.73
CA GLU A 58 -5.19 -12.27 -20.97
C GLU A 58 -4.94 -12.52 -19.49
N VAL A 59 -6.01 -12.37 -18.71
CA VAL A 59 -6.04 -12.66 -17.28
C VAL A 59 -5.93 -14.19 -17.07
N PRO A 60 -4.95 -14.69 -16.30
CA PRO A 60 -4.60 -16.11 -16.29
C PRO A 60 -5.51 -17.03 -15.46
N VAL A 61 -6.21 -16.46 -14.48
CA VAL A 61 -7.17 -17.09 -13.57
C VAL A 61 -8.13 -16.00 -13.10
N ASP A 62 -9.24 -16.34 -12.46
CA ASP A 62 -10.06 -15.32 -11.80
C ASP A 62 -9.21 -14.52 -10.80
N LEU A 63 -9.14 -13.21 -10.99
CA LEU A 63 -8.37 -12.31 -10.14
C LEU A 63 -9.26 -11.26 -9.52
N ALA A 64 -9.12 -11.09 -8.21
CA ALA A 64 -9.91 -10.18 -7.41
C ALA A 64 -9.10 -9.04 -6.80
N ARG A 65 -9.79 -7.92 -6.61
CA ARG A 65 -9.28 -6.71 -5.96
C ARG A 65 -10.33 -6.11 -5.05
N VAL A 66 -9.93 -5.79 -3.83
CA VAL A 66 -10.75 -4.95 -2.94
C VAL A 66 -10.22 -3.52 -2.91
N GLN A 67 -11.12 -2.55 -3.00
CA GLN A 67 -10.78 -1.13 -2.90
C GLN A 67 -11.95 -0.29 -2.34
N SER A 68 -11.67 0.97 -2.02
CA SER A 68 -12.72 1.95 -1.66
C SER A 68 -13.07 2.78 -2.89
N GLY A 69 -14.36 2.84 -3.24
CA GLY A 69 -14.83 3.58 -4.40
C GLY A 69 -14.51 2.91 -5.74
N ILE A 70 -14.81 3.61 -6.83
CA ILE A 70 -14.69 3.10 -8.20
C ILE A 70 -13.30 3.28 -8.81
N ASN A 71 -12.53 4.26 -8.33
CA ASN A 71 -11.25 4.63 -8.93
C ASN A 71 -10.11 3.86 -8.30
N VAL A 72 -9.27 3.28 -9.14
CA VAL A 72 -7.96 2.79 -8.73
C VAL A 72 -7.09 4.00 -8.38
N ASN A 73 -6.46 3.95 -7.19
CA ASN A 73 -5.58 5.01 -6.72
C ASN A 73 -4.30 4.39 -6.14
N LEU A 74 -3.36 4.09 -7.04
CA LEU A 74 -2.04 3.59 -6.66
C LEU A 74 -1.22 4.69 -5.98
N ARG A 75 -0.53 4.30 -4.92
CA ARG A 75 0.21 5.18 -4.01
C ARG A 75 1.70 5.18 -4.36
N ASP A 76 2.20 6.35 -4.74
CA ASP A 76 3.64 6.58 -4.95
C ASP A 76 4.43 6.59 -3.62
N TYR A 77 5.54 5.87 -3.59
CA TYR A 77 6.42 5.76 -2.43
C TYR A 77 6.90 7.11 -1.87
N ALA A 78 7.37 8.02 -2.72
CA ALA A 78 7.94 9.29 -2.27
C ALA A 78 6.85 10.15 -1.61
N LYS A 79 5.68 10.26 -2.25
CA LYS A 79 4.51 10.96 -1.69
C LYS A 79 4.05 10.34 -0.37
N GLN A 80 3.94 9.01 -0.29
CA GLN A 80 3.54 8.35 0.97
C GLN A 80 4.55 8.60 2.09
N LYS A 81 5.84 8.55 1.77
CA LYS A 81 6.91 8.82 2.74
C LYS A 81 6.87 10.26 3.26
N GLU A 82 6.61 11.25 2.40
CA GLU A 82 6.42 12.66 2.79
C GLU A 82 5.24 12.83 3.76
N MET A 83 4.19 12.03 3.58
CA MET A 83 3.02 11.99 4.48
C MET A 83 3.26 11.17 5.77
N GLY A 84 4.46 10.64 5.99
CA GLY A 84 4.75 9.76 7.14
C GLY A 84 4.07 8.39 7.08
N ARG A 85 3.64 7.96 5.89
CA ARG A 85 2.96 6.67 5.68
C ARG A 85 3.96 5.61 5.20
N ILE A 86 3.76 4.38 5.65
CA ILE A 86 4.64 3.24 5.34
C ILE A 86 4.17 2.42 4.13
N SER A 87 2.88 2.48 3.80
CA SER A 87 2.28 1.67 2.74
C SER A 87 2.26 2.42 1.41
N TYR A 88 2.74 1.78 0.35
CA TYR A 88 2.80 2.29 -1.01
C TYR A 88 2.66 1.13 -2.01
N ASP A 89 2.33 1.44 -3.26
CA ASP A 89 2.06 0.44 -4.28
C ASP A 89 3.16 0.37 -5.35
N LEU A 90 3.83 1.50 -5.60
CA LEU A 90 4.91 1.60 -6.59
C LEU A 90 5.88 2.75 -6.30
N LYS A 91 6.94 2.81 -7.10
CA LYS A 91 7.89 3.94 -7.16
C LYS A 91 7.86 4.56 -8.54
N THR A 92 7.82 5.88 -8.59
CA THR A 92 8.04 6.62 -9.83
C THR A 92 9.52 6.96 -10.04
N VAL A 93 9.94 7.02 -11.31
CA VAL A 93 11.25 7.48 -11.77
C VAL A 93 10.99 8.61 -12.75
N ASP A 94 11.54 9.80 -12.46
CA ASP A 94 11.32 11.01 -13.27
C ASP A 94 9.83 11.30 -13.54
N GLY A 95 8.99 11.09 -12.51
CA GLY A 95 7.54 11.32 -12.58
C GLY A 95 6.76 10.25 -13.35
N LYS A 96 7.40 9.16 -13.77
CA LYS A 96 6.78 8.06 -14.52
C LYS A 96 6.80 6.75 -13.75
N VAL A 97 5.77 5.95 -13.95
CA VAL A 97 5.80 4.52 -13.64
C VAL A 97 6.52 3.83 -14.80
N LEU A 98 7.50 2.99 -14.46
CA LEU A 98 8.25 2.20 -15.45
C LEU A 98 7.75 0.76 -15.46
N PRO A 99 7.80 0.08 -16.61
CA PRO A 99 7.54 -1.36 -16.68
C PRO A 99 8.48 -2.14 -15.75
N ALA A 100 7.96 -3.16 -15.08
CA ALA A 100 8.83 -4.11 -14.38
C ALA A 100 9.41 -5.08 -15.41
N ASP A 101 10.61 -4.77 -15.88
CA ASP A 101 11.35 -5.59 -16.83
C ASP A 101 12.18 -6.70 -16.15
N GLY A 102 12.44 -7.75 -16.92
CA GLY A 102 13.31 -8.85 -16.51
C GLY A 102 12.60 -10.02 -15.81
N PRO A 103 13.37 -11.04 -15.41
CA PRO A 103 12.84 -12.29 -14.89
C PRO A 103 12.59 -12.26 -13.38
N ASN A 104 12.93 -11.17 -12.69
CA ASN A 104 12.84 -11.07 -11.24
C ASN A 104 11.85 -10.00 -10.81
N PHE A 105 11.13 -10.29 -9.74
CA PHE A 105 10.26 -9.35 -9.07
C PHE A 105 11.08 -8.35 -8.23
N ILE A 106 10.97 -7.07 -8.58
CA ILE A 106 11.55 -5.94 -7.85
C ILE A 106 10.41 -5.02 -7.43
N GLY A 107 9.62 -5.43 -6.44
CA GLY A 107 8.42 -4.71 -6.02
C GLY A 107 8.55 -3.83 -4.78
N PRO A 108 7.41 -3.26 -4.33
CA PRO A 108 6.09 -3.32 -4.96
C PRO A 108 6.01 -2.40 -6.21
N ASN A 109 5.25 -2.79 -7.23
CA ASN A 109 5.25 -2.11 -8.54
C ASN A 109 3.90 -2.11 -9.29
N GLY A 110 2.76 -2.16 -8.62
CA GLY A 110 1.51 -2.16 -9.37
C GLY A 110 0.22 -2.33 -8.59
N CYS A 111 -0.83 -2.66 -9.34
CA CYS A 111 -2.17 -2.89 -8.84
C CYS A 111 -2.31 -4.32 -8.32
N SER A 112 -2.23 -4.49 -7.00
CA SER A 112 -2.35 -5.79 -6.33
C SER A 112 -3.67 -6.49 -6.63
N LEU A 113 -3.56 -7.78 -6.99
CA LEU A 113 -4.62 -8.74 -7.27
C LEU A 113 -4.31 -10.09 -6.62
N ARG A 114 -5.35 -10.90 -6.37
CA ARG A 114 -5.23 -12.28 -5.86
C ARG A 114 -6.41 -13.12 -6.35
N GLU A 115 -6.28 -14.44 -6.35
CA GLU A 115 -7.44 -15.31 -6.56
C GLU A 115 -8.51 -15.08 -5.48
N PRO A 116 -9.82 -15.06 -5.81
CA PRO A 116 -10.90 -14.82 -4.85
C PRO A 116 -10.89 -15.77 -3.64
N LEU A 117 -10.59 -17.05 -3.85
CA LEU A 117 -10.53 -18.07 -2.81
C LEU A 117 -9.17 -18.16 -2.11
N SER A 118 -8.21 -17.29 -2.45
CA SER A 118 -6.95 -17.25 -1.72
C SER A 118 -7.20 -16.95 -0.23
N PRO A 119 -6.62 -17.73 0.71
CA PRO A 119 -6.71 -17.43 2.14
C PRO A 119 -6.26 -16.01 2.47
N THR A 120 -5.22 -15.51 1.80
CA THR A 120 -4.72 -14.15 1.98
C THR A 120 -5.73 -13.12 1.50
N PHE A 121 -6.36 -13.33 0.35
CA PHE A 121 -7.33 -12.37 -0.19
C PHE A 121 -8.61 -12.33 0.65
N GLN A 122 -9.09 -13.50 1.05
CA GLN A 122 -10.20 -13.71 1.97
C GLN A 122 -9.96 -12.93 3.28
N GLU A 123 -8.76 -13.03 3.86
CA GLU A 123 -8.38 -12.23 5.04
C GLU A 123 -8.36 -10.72 4.75
N VAL A 124 -7.80 -10.32 3.60
CA VAL A 124 -7.74 -8.91 3.18
C VAL A 124 -9.14 -8.32 3.06
N VAL A 125 -10.10 -9.01 2.44
CA VAL A 125 -11.49 -8.55 2.30
C VAL A 125 -12.15 -8.35 3.67
N ARG A 126 -12.04 -9.34 4.56
CA ARG A 126 -12.64 -9.26 5.92
C ARG A 126 -12.05 -8.13 6.74
N ASN A 127 -10.73 -7.96 6.66
CA ASN A 127 -10.02 -6.91 7.38
C ASN A 127 -10.02 -5.55 6.67
N PHE A 128 -10.54 -5.47 5.43
CA PHE A 128 -10.58 -4.21 4.71
C PHE A 128 -11.45 -3.19 5.46
N ARG A 129 -10.89 -2.00 5.68
CA ARG A 129 -11.57 -0.86 6.31
C ARG A 129 -11.64 0.27 5.29
N GLY A 130 -12.84 0.75 5.03
CA GLY A 130 -13.09 1.80 4.05
C GLY A 130 -14.59 2.06 3.93
N ALA A 131 -14.96 3.22 3.42
CA ALA A 131 -16.32 3.47 2.99
C ALA A 131 -16.47 3.06 1.51
N ASN A 132 -17.67 2.66 1.10
CA ASN A 132 -17.96 2.28 -0.28
C ASN A 132 -17.03 1.17 -0.80
N ILE A 133 -16.86 0.13 0.01
CA ILE A 133 -16.01 -1.02 -0.32
C ILE A 133 -16.57 -1.69 -1.57
N ARG A 134 -15.70 -1.95 -2.54
CA ARG A 134 -15.99 -2.70 -3.75
C ARG A 134 -14.97 -3.81 -3.89
N ILE A 135 -15.46 -5.00 -4.23
CA ILE A 135 -14.64 -6.16 -4.56
C ILE A 135 -14.90 -6.44 -6.03
N TYR A 136 -13.87 -6.23 -6.85
CA TYR A 136 -13.90 -6.56 -8.26
C TYR A 136 -13.38 -7.96 -8.45
N VAL A 137 -14.04 -8.76 -9.27
CA VAL A 137 -13.53 -10.04 -9.77
C VAL A 137 -13.44 -9.95 -11.28
N ILE A 138 -12.23 -10.09 -11.79
CA ILE A 138 -11.90 -10.04 -13.21
C ILE A 138 -11.84 -11.49 -13.69
N PRO A 139 -12.71 -11.91 -14.61
CA PRO A 139 -12.75 -13.30 -15.07
C PRO A 139 -11.46 -13.73 -15.78
N GLU A 140 -11.09 -14.99 -15.62
CA GLU A 140 -10.10 -15.67 -16.47
C GLU A 140 -10.39 -15.45 -17.96
N GLY A 141 -9.35 -15.29 -18.77
CA GLY A 141 -9.46 -15.08 -20.21
C GLY A 141 -9.86 -13.67 -20.63
N THR A 142 -10.10 -12.76 -19.67
CA THR A 142 -10.30 -11.33 -19.97
C THR A 142 -9.09 -10.78 -20.71
N LYS A 143 -9.30 -10.15 -21.86
CA LYS A 143 -8.20 -9.61 -22.68
C LYS A 143 -7.56 -8.39 -22.01
N LEU A 144 -6.22 -8.39 -21.97
CA LEU A 144 -5.45 -7.27 -21.45
C LEU A 144 -5.25 -6.22 -22.55
N PRO A 145 -5.40 -4.92 -22.25
CA PRO A 145 -4.89 -3.86 -23.10
C PRO A 145 -3.38 -4.01 -23.31
N GLU A 146 -2.87 -3.69 -24.51
CA GLU A 146 -1.42 -3.79 -24.81
C GLU A 146 -0.54 -2.95 -23.86
N SER A 147 -1.11 -1.92 -23.24
CA SER A 147 -0.44 -1.07 -22.24
C SER A 147 -0.32 -1.71 -20.86
N LEU A 148 -1.01 -2.83 -20.60
CA LEU A 148 -1.05 -3.49 -19.31
C LEU A 148 -0.45 -4.90 -19.37
N VAL A 149 0.09 -5.34 -18.24
CA VAL A 149 0.64 -6.68 -18.05
C VAL A 149 0.30 -7.18 -16.65
N ILE A 150 0.01 -8.47 -16.51
CA ILE A 150 -0.13 -9.11 -15.20
C ILE A 150 1.15 -9.85 -14.87
N LEU A 151 1.73 -9.53 -13.72
CA LEU A 151 2.86 -10.26 -13.16
C LEU A 151 2.39 -11.17 -12.03
N HIS A 152 2.72 -12.46 -12.11
CA HIS A 152 2.60 -13.37 -10.98
C HIS A 152 3.88 -13.29 -10.16
N GLU A 153 3.82 -12.52 -9.09
CA GLU A 153 4.99 -12.09 -8.34
C GLU A 153 5.57 -13.23 -7.50
N HIS A 154 4.71 -13.82 -6.67
CA HIS A 154 5.02 -14.94 -5.77
C HIS A 154 3.73 -15.45 -5.12
N SER A 155 3.72 -16.71 -4.67
CA SER A 155 2.58 -17.30 -3.96
C SER A 155 1.28 -17.07 -4.74
N ASP A 156 0.28 -16.45 -4.14
CA ASP A 156 -1.02 -16.09 -4.71
C ASP A 156 -1.11 -14.61 -5.13
N HIS A 157 0.02 -13.90 -5.20
CA HIS A 157 0.05 -12.46 -5.44
C HIS A 157 0.32 -12.14 -6.91
N PHE A 158 -0.63 -11.42 -7.50
CA PHE A 158 -0.54 -10.88 -8.85
C PHE A 158 -0.51 -9.35 -8.80
N SER A 159 0.05 -8.71 -9.82
CA SER A 159 -0.12 -7.27 -10.01
C SER A 159 -0.30 -6.89 -11.46
N ILE A 160 -1.26 -6.00 -11.73
CA ILE A 160 -1.35 -5.32 -13.03
C ILE A 160 -0.36 -4.15 -13.04
N GLN A 161 0.43 -4.04 -14.09
CA GLN A 161 1.46 -3.02 -14.29
C GLN A 161 1.42 -2.48 -15.73
N CYS A 162 2.16 -1.41 -16.00
CA CYS A 162 2.32 -0.87 -17.35
C CYS A 162 3.37 -1.63 -18.17
N THR A 163 3.17 -1.75 -19.48
CA THR A 163 4.16 -2.29 -20.44
C THR A 163 5.07 -1.21 -21.04
N LYS A 164 4.70 0.07 -20.87
CA LYS A 164 5.48 1.23 -21.32
C LYS A 164 5.52 2.32 -20.24
N PRO A 165 6.57 3.17 -20.21
CA PRO A 165 6.62 4.29 -19.28
C PRO A 165 5.43 5.23 -19.42
N MET A 166 4.72 5.50 -18.32
CA MET A 166 3.56 6.40 -18.30
C MET A 166 3.42 7.13 -16.97
N THR A 167 2.59 8.17 -16.90
CA THR A 167 2.35 8.86 -15.63
C THR A 167 1.52 7.99 -14.69
N LEU A 168 1.62 8.24 -13.37
CA LEU A 168 0.81 7.56 -12.38
C LEU A 168 -0.70 7.77 -12.61
N ASP A 169 -1.08 8.98 -13.01
CA ASP A 169 -2.48 9.32 -13.28
C ASP A 169 -3.03 8.56 -14.50
N ALA A 170 -2.23 8.44 -15.57
CA ALA A 170 -2.61 7.67 -16.74
C ALA A 170 -2.76 6.17 -16.41
N LEU A 171 -1.85 5.61 -15.63
CA LEU A 171 -1.95 4.22 -15.18
C LEU A 171 -3.19 4.02 -14.28
N ASN A 172 -3.46 4.92 -13.33
CA ASN A 172 -4.65 4.85 -12.48
C ASN A 172 -5.94 4.92 -13.30
N GLN A 173 -5.99 5.80 -14.30
CA GLN A 173 -7.13 5.91 -15.20
C GLN A 173 -7.34 4.61 -15.98
N GLU A 174 -6.30 4.11 -16.64
CA GLU A 174 -6.39 2.90 -17.46
C GLU A 174 -6.76 1.66 -16.63
N LEU A 175 -6.20 1.53 -15.43
CA LEU A 175 -6.60 0.48 -14.49
C LEU A 175 -8.05 0.62 -14.03
N THR A 176 -8.52 1.86 -13.83
CA THR A 176 -9.90 2.13 -13.45
C THR A 176 -10.86 1.73 -14.55
N GLU A 177 -10.57 2.11 -15.79
CA GLU A 177 -11.36 1.73 -16.98
C GLU A 177 -11.38 0.21 -17.13
N PHE A 178 -10.19 -0.42 -17.20
CA PHE A 178 -10.08 -1.87 -17.34
C PHE A 178 -10.84 -2.66 -16.26
N ILE A 179 -10.66 -2.31 -14.99
CA ILE A 179 -11.29 -3.04 -13.88
C ILE A 179 -12.81 -2.79 -13.84
N ASN A 180 -13.28 -1.59 -14.17
CA ASN A 180 -14.72 -1.30 -14.18
C ASN A 180 -15.43 -1.94 -15.37
N ASP A 181 -14.77 -2.04 -16.53
CA ASP A 181 -15.37 -2.58 -17.75
C ASP A 181 -15.42 -4.11 -17.75
N HIS A 182 -14.44 -4.76 -17.12
CA HIS A 182 -14.31 -6.22 -17.15
C HIS A 182 -14.54 -6.89 -15.80
N GLY A 183 -14.44 -6.15 -14.70
CA GLY A 183 -14.64 -6.70 -13.36
C GLY A 183 -16.12 -6.69 -12.98
N ARG A 184 -16.64 -7.84 -12.57
CA ARG A 184 -17.92 -7.87 -11.84
C ARG A 184 -17.71 -7.34 -10.42
N VAL A 185 -18.69 -6.58 -9.93
CA VAL A 185 -18.58 -5.87 -8.65
C VAL A 185 -19.43 -6.56 -7.60
N LEU A 186 -18.81 -6.85 -6.46
CA LEU A 186 -19.45 -7.35 -5.26
C LEU A 186 -19.22 -6.37 -4.11
N ASP A 187 -20.14 -6.36 -3.15
CA ASP A 187 -19.85 -5.90 -1.79
C ASP A 187 -19.33 -7.09 -0.95
N LYS A 188 -19.13 -6.86 0.35
CA LYS A 188 -18.61 -7.93 1.23
C LYS A 188 -19.58 -9.09 1.40
N GLU A 189 -20.88 -8.80 1.49
CA GLU A 189 -21.90 -9.82 1.70
C GLU A 189 -22.01 -10.70 0.46
N GLY A 190 -22.14 -10.10 -0.73
CA GLY A 190 -22.15 -10.85 -2.00
C GLY A 190 -20.85 -11.61 -2.24
N PHE A 191 -19.71 -11.09 -1.79
CA PHE A 191 -18.44 -11.83 -1.85
C PHE A 191 -18.40 -13.04 -0.92
N ASP A 192 -18.87 -12.91 0.32
CA ASP A 192 -18.93 -14.03 1.26
C ASP A 192 -19.94 -15.10 0.82
N GLU A 193 -21.03 -14.72 0.14
CA GLU A 193 -22.00 -15.66 -0.44
C GLU A 193 -21.41 -16.46 -1.62
N GLU A 194 -20.68 -15.78 -2.51
CA GLU A 194 -20.14 -16.40 -3.72
C GLU A 194 -18.83 -17.15 -3.46
N PHE A 195 -18.01 -16.65 -2.54
CA PHE A 195 -16.71 -17.20 -2.17
C PHE A 195 -16.68 -17.51 -0.68
N PRO A 196 -17.46 -18.50 -0.22
CA PRO A 196 -17.55 -18.84 1.18
C PRO A 196 -16.19 -19.28 1.71
N PHE A 197 -15.86 -18.80 2.90
CA PHE A 197 -14.66 -19.22 3.60
C PHE A 197 -14.95 -20.47 4.43
N GLU A 198 -14.37 -21.59 4.02
CA GLU A 198 -14.38 -22.82 4.79
C GLU A 198 -13.24 -22.78 5.84
N ILE A 199 -13.59 -23.03 7.10
CA ILE A 199 -12.66 -23.07 8.24
C ILE A 199 -12.14 -24.51 8.42
#